data_AF-A0A4Q8U8V7-F1
#
_entry.id   AF-A0A4Q8U8V7-F1
#
_cell.length_a   1.000
_cell.length_b   1.000
_cell.length_c   1.000
_cell.angle_alpha   90.00
_cell.angle_beta   90.00
_cell.angle_gamma   90.00
#
_symmetry.space_group_name_H-M   'P 1'
#
loop_
_entity.id
_entity.type
_entity.pdbx_description
1 polymer ?
#
loop_
_entity_poly.entity_id
_entity_poly.type
_entity_poly.pdbx_seq_one_letter_code
_entity_poly.pdbx_strand_id
1 'polypeptide(L)'
;MEKNTFYKERLSDIKSIFFSWKKQFKLWFNRYITSKEVHHVKLVAVAKNESMYLPEWIFHHLYFGFSEIEIYYNGCDDNTKELSLLLKDHPVKFINSDNIFTSGIPAPQVHVYRSCFEIQTAADAIMFLDIDEFWVPVDLNKTISEVCNDVGIFDSLSFQWFNKLEKDSLFTSALQQEIKVESARQIKTLV
;
A
#
# COMPACT_ATOMS: atom_id res chain seq x y z
N MET A 1 19.69 -32.45 52.95
CA MET A 1 18.40 -31.95 52.44
C MET A 1 18.72 -30.85 51.45
N GLU A 2 18.59 -31.07 50.13
CA GLU A 2 18.57 -30.03 49.07
C GLU A 2 18.68 -30.70 47.70
N LYS A 3 17.58 -31.31 47.22
CA LYS A 3 17.50 -31.81 45.83
C LYS A 3 16.11 -31.62 45.19
N ASN A 4 15.29 -30.70 45.71
CA ASN A 4 13.89 -30.54 45.25
C ASN A 4 13.52 -29.15 44.70
N THR A 5 14.44 -28.20 44.63
CA THR A 5 14.12 -26.82 44.19
C THR A 5 14.34 -26.61 42.69
N PHE A 6 15.22 -27.39 42.05
CA PHE A 6 15.61 -27.18 40.64
C PHE A 6 14.63 -27.77 39.60
N TYR A 7 13.70 -28.64 40.01
CA TYR A 7 12.75 -29.29 39.09
C TYR A 7 11.43 -28.52 38.91
N LYS A 8 11.11 -27.57 39.80
CA LYS A 8 9.86 -26.80 39.72
C LYS A 8 9.94 -25.63 38.74
N GLU A 9 11.10 -25.00 38.56
CA GLU A 9 11.26 -23.84 37.66
C GLU A 9 11.17 -24.21 36.18
N ARG A 10 11.60 -25.42 35.76
CA ARG A 10 11.48 -25.86 34.36
C ARG A 10 10.05 -26.19 33.91
N LEU A 11 9.14 -26.55 34.83
CA LEU A 11 7.80 -27.00 34.46
C LEU A 11 6.87 -25.83 34.10
N SER A 12 7.05 -24.64 34.71
CA SER A 12 6.35 -23.41 34.31
C SER A 12 6.81 -22.92 32.94
N ASP A 13 8.11 -23.04 32.65
CA ASP A 13 8.68 -22.62 31.36
C ASP A 13 8.24 -23.55 30.22
N ILE A 14 8.19 -24.87 30.47
CA ILE A 14 7.65 -25.83 29.49
C ILE A 14 6.16 -25.56 29.23
N LYS A 15 5.37 -25.23 30.26
CA LYS A 15 3.96 -24.86 30.07
C LYS A 15 3.79 -23.56 29.30
N SER A 16 4.64 -22.55 29.51
CA SER A 16 4.61 -21.29 28.76
C SER A 16 5.03 -21.49 27.29
N ILE A 17 6.02 -22.35 27.04
CA ILE A 17 6.47 -22.75 25.70
C ILE A 17 5.36 -23.51 24.96
N PHE A 18 4.71 -24.48 25.62
CA PHE A 18 3.57 -25.22 25.05
C PHE A 18 2.33 -24.33 24.81
N PHE A 19 2.08 -23.36 25.69
CA PHE A 19 0.99 -22.39 25.52
C PHE A 19 1.25 -21.41 24.38
N SER A 20 2.49 -20.92 24.28
CA SER A 20 2.97 -20.10 23.15
C SER A 20 2.88 -20.88 21.85
N TRP A 21 3.28 -22.15 21.83
CA TRP A 21 3.15 -23.03 20.68
C TRP A 21 1.70 -23.29 20.29
N LYS A 22 0.77 -23.49 21.23
CA LYS A 22 -0.65 -23.61 20.88
C LYS A 22 -1.23 -22.33 20.28
N LYS A 23 -0.82 -21.15 20.77
CA LYS A 23 -1.25 -19.86 20.21
C LYS A 23 -0.64 -19.62 18.82
N GLN A 24 0.67 -19.82 18.69
CA GLN A 24 1.41 -19.70 17.42
C GLN A 24 0.92 -20.72 16.40
N PHE A 25 0.70 -21.97 16.81
CA PHE A 25 0.14 -23.03 15.97
C PHE A 25 -1.31 -22.75 15.62
N LYS A 26 -2.13 -22.20 16.52
CA LYS A 26 -3.51 -21.78 16.20
C LYS A 26 -3.53 -20.60 15.24
N LEU A 27 -2.63 -19.62 15.40
CA LEU A 27 -2.49 -18.50 14.45
C LEU A 27 -2.01 -19.01 13.10
N TRP A 28 -0.96 -19.83 13.08
CA TRP A 28 -0.46 -20.53 11.89
C TRP A 28 -1.57 -21.35 11.23
N PHE A 29 -2.26 -22.22 11.96
CA PHE A 29 -3.31 -23.10 11.45
C PHE A 29 -4.55 -22.33 10.99
N ASN A 30 -4.98 -21.28 11.71
CA ASN A 30 -6.05 -20.39 11.24
C ASN A 30 -5.61 -19.63 9.99
N ARG A 31 -4.34 -19.19 9.90
CA ARG A 31 -3.77 -18.63 8.66
C ARG A 31 -3.94 -19.65 7.52
N TYR A 32 -3.48 -20.88 7.70
CA TYR A 32 -3.54 -21.90 6.66
C TYR A 32 -4.96 -22.37 6.27
N ILE A 33 -5.97 -22.23 7.15
CA ILE A 33 -7.35 -22.70 6.88
C ILE A 33 -8.28 -21.57 6.43
N THR A 34 -8.02 -20.31 6.77
CA THR A 34 -8.78 -19.16 6.27
C THR A 34 -7.86 -18.27 5.44
N SER A 35 -7.61 -18.65 4.18
CA SER A 35 -7.11 -17.70 3.19
C SER A 35 -8.23 -16.72 2.88
N LYS A 36 -8.18 -15.53 3.48
CA LYS A 36 -9.00 -14.42 3.01
C LYS A 36 -8.41 -14.01 1.66
N GLU A 37 -9.14 -14.27 0.58
CA GLU A 37 -8.77 -13.75 -0.73
C GLU A 37 -8.80 -12.21 -0.68
N VAL A 38 -7.76 -11.61 -1.25
CA VAL A 38 -7.64 -10.16 -1.41
C VAL A 38 -8.43 -9.79 -2.66
N HIS A 39 -9.50 -9.01 -2.47
CA HIS A 39 -10.32 -8.51 -3.57
C HIS A 39 -10.27 -6.99 -3.65
N HIS A 40 -10.24 -6.32 -2.51
CA HIS A 40 -10.29 -4.87 -2.41
C HIS A 40 -8.91 -4.32 -2.02
N VAL A 41 -8.18 -3.80 -3.02
CA VAL A 41 -6.91 -3.10 -2.78
C VAL A 41 -7.10 -1.60 -2.99
N LYS A 42 -6.83 -0.82 -1.94
CA LYS A 42 -6.90 0.64 -1.95
C LYS A 42 -5.55 1.25 -2.30
N LEU A 43 -5.55 2.26 -3.16
CA LEU A 43 -4.40 3.12 -3.44
C LEU A 43 -4.63 4.51 -2.86
N VAL A 44 -3.65 5.05 -2.16
CA VAL A 44 -3.71 6.39 -1.58
C VAL A 44 -2.51 7.21 -2.04
N ALA A 45 -2.78 8.43 -2.48
CA ALA A 45 -1.76 9.39 -2.88
C ALA A 45 -2.01 10.75 -2.25
N VAL A 46 -0.95 11.56 -2.14
CA VAL A 46 -1.04 12.99 -1.88
C VAL A 46 -0.62 13.71 -3.14
N ALA A 47 -1.35 14.75 -3.54
CA ALA A 47 -1.07 15.49 -4.76
C ALA A 47 -1.02 17.00 -4.53
N LYS A 48 -0.09 17.69 -5.20
CA LYS A 48 -0.06 19.16 -5.25
C LYS A 48 0.36 19.65 -6.62
N ASN A 49 -0.58 20.27 -7.34
CA ASN A 49 -0.38 20.81 -8.68
C ASN A 49 0.07 19.76 -9.72
N GLU A 50 -0.49 18.55 -9.62
CA GLU A 50 -0.14 17.41 -10.48
C GLU A 50 -1.31 16.97 -11.36
N SER A 51 -2.34 17.81 -11.55
CA SER A 51 -3.55 17.48 -12.32
C SER A 51 -3.27 16.97 -13.73
N MET A 52 -2.14 17.37 -14.32
CA MET A 52 -1.73 16.92 -15.65
C MET A 52 -1.23 15.47 -15.69
N TYR A 53 -0.76 14.92 -14.57
CA TYR A 53 -0.28 13.54 -14.45
C TYR A 53 -1.34 12.60 -13.90
N LEU A 54 -2.30 13.14 -13.12
CA LEU A 54 -3.35 12.37 -12.47
C LEU A 54 -4.14 11.45 -13.43
N PRO A 55 -4.57 11.86 -14.64
CA PRO A 55 -5.36 10.97 -15.50
C PRO A 55 -4.61 9.68 -15.86
N GLU A 56 -3.36 9.77 -16.31
CA GLU A 56 -2.56 8.59 -16.65
C GLU A 56 -2.36 7.70 -15.43
N TRP A 57 -1.94 8.31 -14.31
CA TRP A 57 -1.70 7.60 -13.06
C TRP A 57 -2.96 6.89 -12.55
N ILE A 58 -4.11 7.56 -12.52
CA ILE A 58 -5.39 6.98 -12.07
C ILE A 58 -5.78 5.80 -12.95
N PHE A 59 -5.86 6.00 -14.27
CA PHE A 59 -6.37 4.95 -15.16
C PHE A 59 -5.40 3.77 -15.28
N HIS A 60 -4.10 4.01 -15.16
CA HIS A 60 -3.10 2.94 -15.03
C HIS A 60 -3.38 2.05 -13.83
N HIS A 61 -3.56 2.63 -12.65
CA HIS A 61 -3.76 1.83 -11.43
C HIS A 61 -5.15 1.16 -11.41
N LEU A 62 -6.19 1.82 -11.95
CA LEU A 62 -7.49 1.17 -12.14
C LEU A 62 -7.39 -0.02 -13.12
N TYR A 63 -6.64 0.11 -14.21
CA TYR A 63 -6.39 -0.98 -15.16
C TYR A 63 -5.71 -2.18 -14.50
N PHE A 64 -4.74 -1.92 -13.62
CA PHE A 64 -4.04 -2.94 -12.84
C PHE A 64 -4.81 -3.44 -11.60
N GLY A 65 -6.09 -3.09 -11.47
CA GLY A 65 -7.02 -3.72 -10.54
C GLY A 65 -7.07 -3.12 -9.13
N PHE A 66 -6.49 -1.93 -8.91
CA PHE A 66 -6.78 -1.17 -7.70
C PHE A 66 -8.27 -0.81 -7.68
N SER A 67 -8.96 -1.18 -6.60
CA SER A 67 -10.44 -1.13 -6.55
C SER A 67 -10.96 0.19 -6.02
N GLU A 68 -10.12 0.94 -5.30
CA GLU A 68 -10.43 2.26 -4.76
C GLU A 68 -9.16 3.12 -4.79
N ILE A 69 -9.27 4.35 -5.27
CA ILE A 69 -8.18 5.33 -5.26
C ILE A 69 -8.60 6.56 -4.45
N GLU A 70 -7.78 7.00 -3.51
CA GLU A 70 -7.97 8.24 -2.76
C GLU A 70 -6.79 9.19 -3.00
N ILE A 71 -7.09 10.39 -3.50
CA ILE A 71 -6.11 11.45 -3.76
C ILE A 71 -6.37 12.59 -2.78
N TYR A 72 -5.46 12.75 -1.84
CA TYR A 72 -5.45 13.85 -0.89
C TYR A 72 -4.71 15.02 -1.52
N TYR A 73 -5.44 16.05 -1.94
CA TYR A 73 -4.82 17.21 -2.56
C TYR A 73 -4.63 18.36 -1.57
N ASN A 74 -3.59 19.16 -1.76
CA ASN A 74 -3.31 20.31 -0.90
C ASN A 74 -2.79 21.52 -1.67
N GLY A 75 -3.44 22.66 -1.49
CA GLY A 75 -3.04 23.95 -2.04
C GLY A 75 -2.99 23.96 -3.56
N CYS A 76 -3.88 23.22 -4.22
CA CYS A 76 -3.91 23.14 -5.68
C CYS A 76 -4.55 24.39 -6.30
N ASP A 77 -3.82 25.00 -7.23
CA ASP A 77 -4.27 26.10 -8.10
C ASP A 77 -4.38 25.68 -9.59
N ASP A 78 -4.20 24.39 -9.85
CA ASP A 78 -4.35 23.75 -11.15
C ASP A 78 -5.73 23.08 -11.33
N ASN A 79 -5.86 22.26 -12.38
CA ASN A 79 -7.12 21.61 -12.77
C ASN A 79 -7.54 20.43 -11.85
N THR A 80 -6.94 20.25 -10.67
CA THR A 80 -7.23 19.11 -9.77
C THR A 80 -8.71 19.06 -9.37
N LYS A 81 -9.32 20.22 -9.11
CA LYS A 81 -10.72 20.31 -8.67
C LYS A 81 -11.68 19.98 -9.81
N GLU A 82 -11.40 20.47 -11.00
CA GLU A 82 -12.16 20.17 -12.21
C GLU A 82 -12.08 18.67 -12.52
N LEU A 83 -10.89 18.07 -12.40
CA LEU A 83 -10.70 16.65 -12.60
C LEU A 83 -11.52 15.82 -11.60
N SER A 84 -11.63 16.26 -10.34
CA SER A 84 -12.45 15.58 -9.33
C SER A 84 -13.93 15.48 -9.73
N LEU A 85 -14.46 16.50 -10.41
CA LEU A 85 -15.85 16.52 -10.87
C LEU A 85 -16.05 15.58 -12.06
N LEU A 86 -15.05 15.49 -12.94
CA LEU A 86 -15.06 14.61 -14.11
C LEU A 86 -14.96 13.13 -13.72
N LEU A 87 -14.21 12.83 -12.66
CA LEU A 87 -13.94 11.45 -12.23
C LEU A 87 -14.89 10.92 -11.15
N LYS A 88 -15.95 11.66 -10.81
CA LYS A 88 -16.92 11.29 -9.75
C LYS A 88 -17.58 9.92 -9.93
N ASP A 89 -17.69 9.44 -11.17
CA ASP A 89 -18.36 8.19 -11.53
C ASP A 89 -17.37 7.00 -11.58
N HIS A 90 -16.08 7.27 -11.37
CA HIS A 90 -15.03 6.25 -11.19
C HIS A 90 -14.81 5.97 -9.69
N PRO A 91 -14.19 4.84 -9.32
CA PRO A 91 -13.87 4.53 -7.92
C PRO A 91 -12.66 5.34 -7.42
N VAL A 92 -12.72 6.66 -7.59
CA VAL A 92 -11.66 7.62 -7.28
C VAL A 92 -12.25 8.76 -6.45
N LYS A 93 -11.62 9.06 -5.32
CA LYS A 93 -12.04 10.14 -4.43
C LYS A 93 -10.94 11.20 -4.34
N PHE A 94 -11.33 12.45 -4.50
CA PHE A 94 -10.46 13.59 -4.27
C PHE A 94 -10.83 14.24 -2.94
N ILE A 95 -9.86 14.34 -2.03
CA ILE A 95 -10.06 14.80 -0.67
C ILE A 95 -9.22 16.05 -0.46
N ASN A 96 -9.88 17.18 -0.17
CA ASN A 96 -9.17 18.40 0.21
C ASN A 96 -8.49 18.19 1.57
N SER A 97 -7.18 18.38 1.63
CA SER A 97 -6.37 18.24 2.84
C SER A 97 -5.67 19.54 3.27
N ASP A 98 -6.10 20.70 2.74
CA ASP A 98 -5.51 22.02 3.03
C ASP A 98 -5.39 22.29 4.53
N ASN A 99 -6.41 21.91 5.30
CA ASN A 99 -6.41 22.04 6.75
C ASN A 99 -5.24 21.29 7.40
N ILE A 100 -4.93 20.07 6.96
CA ILE A 100 -3.80 19.28 7.48
C ILE A 100 -2.49 19.94 7.09
N PHE A 101 -2.33 20.35 5.83
CA PHE A 101 -1.07 20.92 5.34
C PHE A 101 -0.78 22.34 5.87
N THR A 102 -1.80 23.08 6.30
CA THR A 102 -1.67 24.42 6.92
C THR A 102 -1.62 24.39 8.45
N SER A 103 -1.87 23.24 9.09
CA SER A 103 -1.97 23.11 10.55
C SER A 103 -0.65 23.19 11.33
N GLY A 104 0.49 23.28 10.63
CA GLY A 104 1.83 23.26 11.25
C GLY A 104 2.28 21.89 11.75
N ILE A 105 1.55 20.81 11.41
CA ILE A 105 1.96 19.44 11.71
C ILE A 105 3.28 19.10 10.98
N PRO A 106 4.28 18.54 11.68
CA PRO A 106 5.49 18.02 11.02
C PRO A 106 5.15 16.88 10.07
N ALA A 107 5.64 16.94 8.84
CA ALA A 107 5.42 15.94 7.79
C ALA A 107 3.92 15.60 7.55
N PRO A 108 3.11 16.57 7.05
CA PRO A 108 1.66 16.40 6.88
C PRO A 108 1.27 15.23 5.98
N GLN A 109 2.07 14.90 4.95
CA GLN A 109 1.86 13.71 4.11
C GLN A 109 1.92 12.40 4.92
N VAL A 110 2.91 12.27 5.83
CA VAL A 110 3.03 11.10 6.71
C VAL A 110 1.83 11.04 7.66
N HIS A 111 1.32 12.19 8.11
CA HIS A 111 0.12 12.25 8.91
C HIS A 111 -1.11 11.72 8.15
N VAL A 112 -1.32 12.17 6.90
CA VAL A 112 -2.39 11.66 6.02
C VAL A 112 -2.31 10.15 5.89
N TYR A 113 -1.15 9.60 5.53
CA TYR A 113 -0.99 8.15 5.35
C TYR A 113 -1.25 7.35 6.63
N ARG A 114 -0.79 7.85 7.78
CA ARG A 114 -1.10 7.24 9.08
C ARG A 114 -2.59 7.25 9.37
N SER A 115 -3.26 8.38 9.13
CA SER A 115 -4.71 8.46 9.33
C SER A 115 -5.47 7.51 8.42
N CYS A 116 -5.08 7.38 7.13
CA CYS A 116 -5.67 6.42 6.21
C CYS A 116 -5.47 4.97 6.68
N PHE A 117 -4.31 4.66 7.27
CA PHE A 117 -3.99 3.33 7.79
C PHE A 117 -4.75 3.01 9.10
N GLU A 118 -4.88 3.99 10.00
CA GLU A 118 -5.54 3.82 11.30
C GLU A 118 -7.07 3.75 11.19
N ILE A 119 -7.65 4.46 10.21
CA ILE A 119 -9.07 4.29 9.89
C ILE A 119 -9.22 2.86 9.40
N GLN A 120 -9.98 2.04 10.13
CA GLN A 120 -10.24 0.66 9.75
C GLN A 120 -10.90 0.64 8.37
N THR A 121 -10.09 0.49 7.33
CA THR A 121 -10.56 0.53 5.96
C THR A 121 -11.34 -0.74 5.67
N ALA A 122 -12.38 -0.64 4.84
CA ALA A 122 -13.06 -1.82 4.31
C ALA A 122 -12.21 -2.55 3.24
N ALA A 123 -10.97 -2.10 3.01
CA ALA A 123 -10.06 -2.71 2.06
C ALA A 123 -9.34 -3.90 2.70
N ASP A 124 -8.97 -4.86 1.86
CA ASP A 124 -8.17 -6.02 2.26
C ASP A 124 -6.69 -5.66 2.36
N ALA A 125 -6.25 -4.68 1.57
CA ALA A 125 -4.91 -4.13 1.60
C ALA A 125 -4.89 -2.66 1.14
N ILE A 126 -3.87 -1.92 1.55
CA ILE A 126 -3.64 -0.51 1.20
C ILE A 126 -2.21 -0.30 0.71
N MET A 127 -2.06 0.49 -0.36
CA MET A 127 -0.78 0.97 -0.85
C MET A 127 -0.78 2.49 -0.86
N PHE A 128 0.33 3.09 -0.44
CA PHE A 128 0.59 4.52 -0.61
C PHE A 128 1.56 4.69 -1.77
N LEU A 129 1.31 5.65 -2.66
CA LEU A 129 2.12 5.83 -3.87
C LEU A 129 2.07 7.31 -4.28
N ASP A 130 3.20 7.89 -4.65
CA ASP A 130 3.25 9.28 -5.13
C ASP A 130 2.82 9.33 -6.62
N ILE A 131 2.42 10.51 -7.11
CA ILE A 131 1.78 10.66 -8.44
C ILE A 131 2.73 10.38 -9.61
N ASP A 132 4.03 10.48 -9.39
CA ASP A 132 5.08 10.15 -10.35
C ASP A 132 5.55 8.69 -10.28
N GLU A 133 4.97 7.88 -9.40
CA GLU A 133 5.33 6.48 -9.19
C GLU A 133 4.25 5.55 -9.75
N PHE A 134 4.66 4.42 -10.35
CA PHE A 134 3.75 3.46 -10.98
C PHE A 134 3.98 2.05 -10.45
N TRP A 135 2.91 1.39 -10.02
CA TRP A 135 2.95 -0.05 -9.73
C TRP A 135 2.76 -0.85 -11.01
N VAL A 136 3.63 -1.85 -11.23
CA VAL A 136 3.59 -2.71 -12.42
C VAL A 136 3.90 -4.15 -12.02
N PRO A 137 3.09 -5.15 -12.45
CA PRO A 137 3.40 -6.56 -12.24
C PRO A 137 4.55 -7.00 -13.15
N VAL A 138 5.31 -8.02 -12.74
CA VAL A 138 6.45 -8.53 -13.52
C VAL A 138 6.05 -9.02 -14.91
N ASP A 139 4.84 -9.56 -15.06
CA ASP A 139 4.32 -10.08 -16.34
C ASP A 139 3.52 -9.05 -17.14
N LEU A 140 3.39 -7.81 -16.66
CA LEU A 140 2.60 -6.72 -17.26
C LEU A 140 1.11 -7.05 -17.45
N ASN A 141 0.59 -8.12 -16.84
CA ASN A 141 -0.75 -8.62 -17.09
C ASN A 141 -1.57 -8.81 -15.81
N LYS A 142 -0.95 -9.27 -14.72
CA LYS A 142 -1.67 -9.51 -13.47
C LYS A 142 -2.17 -8.25 -12.81
N THR A 143 -3.35 -8.34 -12.24
CA THR A 143 -3.87 -7.34 -11.30
C THR A 143 -3.14 -7.40 -9.96
N ILE A 144 -3.18 -6.31 -9.20
CA ILE A 144 -2.62 -6.26 -7.85
C ILE A 144 -3.24 -7.32 -6.93
N SER A 145 -4.54 -7.58 -7.06
CA SER A 145 -5.24 -8.61 -6.28
C SER A 145 -4.75 -10.02 -6.61
N GLU A 146 -4.52 -10.34 -7.89
CA GLU A 146 -3.93 -11.62 -8.30
C GLU A 146 -2.51 -11.78 -7.74
N VAL A 147 -1.69 -10.73 -7.79
CA VAL A 147 -0.33 -10.76 -7.20
C VAL A 147 -0.39 -10.99 -5.69
N CYS A 148 -1.31 -10.33 -4.98
CA CYS A 148 -1.53 -10.54 -3.55
C CYS A 148 -1.97 -11.98 -3.26
N ASN A 149 -2.91 -12.52 -4.03
CA ASN A 149 -3.45 -13.87 -3.83
C ASN A 149 -2.42 -14.96 -4.16
N ASP A 150 -1.54 -14.74 -5.14
CA ASP A 150 -0.41 -15.64 -5.45
C ASP A 150 0.59 -15.76 -4.28
N VAL A 151 0.81 -14.67 -3.55
CA VAL A 151 1.65 -14.67 -2.34
C VAL A 151 0.94 -15.40 -1.19
N GLY A 152 -0.39 -15.37 -1.16
CA GLY A 152 -1.21 -15.92 -0.11
C GLY A 152 -1.31 -14.95 1.07
N ILE A 153 -1.03 -15.42 2.29
CA ILE A 153 -1.28 -14.61 3.49
C ILE A 153 -0.05 -13.81 3.89
N PHE A 154 -0.23 -12.49 3.89
CA PHE A 154 0.76 -11.51 4.28
C PHE A 154 0.18 -10.50 5.27
N ASP A 155 1.04 -9.95 6.13
CA ASP A 155 0.75 -8.75 6.92
C ASP A 155 1.27 -7.49 6.20
N SER A 156 2.22 -7.69 5.27
CA SER A 156 2.71 -6.67 4.33
C SER A 156 3.39 -7.36 3.15
N LEU A 157 3.32 -6.73 1.98
CA LEU A 157 3.96 -7.18 0.75
C LEU A 157 4.80 -6.04 0.19
N SER A 158 6.07 -6.31 -0.11
CA SER A 158 6.99 -5.28 -0.61
C SER A 158 7.43 -5.55 -2.04
N PHE A 159 7.48 -4.49 -2.84
CA PHE A 159 7.83 -4.49 -4.26
C PHE A 159 9.17 -3.78 -4.47
N GLN A 160 9.94 -4.30 -5.42
CA GLN A 160 11.21 -3.69 -5.80
C GLN A 160 10.98 -2.37 -6.53
N TRP A 161 11.90 -1.43 -6.30
CA TRP A 161 11.87 -0.12 -6.94
C TRP A 161 12.76 -0.07 -8.17
N PHE A 162 12.25 0.54 -9.24
CA PHE A 162 12.98 0.75 -10.48
C PHE A 162 12.85 2.21 -10.92
N ASN A 163 13.99 2.86 -11.19
CA ASN A 163 14.04 4.20 -11.77
C ASN A 163 14.10 4.09 -13.29
N LYS A 164 13.24 4.82 -13.98
CA LYS A 164 13.28 4.95 -15.44
C LYS A 164 14.52 5.76 -15.85
N LEU A 165 15.26 5.28 -16.86
CA LEU A 165 16.53 5.86 -17.32
C LEU A 165 16.40 6.74 -18.59
N GLU A 166 15.23 6.78 -19.19
CA GLU A 166 14.97 7.57 -20.40
C GLU A 166 14.99 9.07 -20.09
N LYS A 167 15.31 9.89 -21.12
CA LYS A 167 15.37 11.34 -20.96
C LYS A 167 13.98 11.91 -20.71
N ASP A 168 13.89 12.73 -19.67
CA ASP A 168 12.72 13.53 -19.29
C ASP A 168 12.32 14.52 -20.39
N SER A 169 11.49 14.06 -21.32
CA SER A 169 10.63 14.97 -22.07
C SER A 169 9.34 15.12 -21.27
N LEU A 170 8.89 16.36 -21.08
CA LEU A 170 7.65 16.63 -20.37
C LEU A 170 6.51 15.82 -21.00
N PHE A 171 5.67 15.21 -20.16
CA PHE A 171 4.48 14.45 -20.57
C PHE A 171 4.75 13.20 -21.42
N THR A 172 5.91 12.57 -21.25
CA THR A 172 6.14 11.25 -21.84
C THR A 172 5.34 10.19 -21.08
N SER A 173 4.75 9.22 -21.79
CA SER A 173 4.06 8.10 -21.17
C SER A 173 4.92 7.39 -20.13
N ALA A 174 4.31 7.01 -19.01
CA ALA A 174 4.96 6.29 -17.93
C ALA A 174 5.53 4.96 -18.42
N LEU A 175 4.72 4.19 -19.15
CA LEU A 175 5.12 2.94 -19.79
C LEU A 175 5.26 3.10 -21.31
N GLN A 176 6.27 2.41 -21.85
CA GLN A 176 6.55 2.30 -23.28
C GLN A 176 6.70 0.82 -23.64
N GLN A 177 6.72 0.49 -24.94
CA GLN A 177 6.92 -0.89 -25.40
C GLN A 177 8.24 -1.48 -24.90
N GLU A 178 9.27 -0.66 -24.79
CA GLU A 178 10.53 -0.97 -24.13
C GLU A 178 10.81 0.11 -23.10
N ILE A 179 11.21 -0.27 -21.89
CA ILE A 179 11.55 0.67 -20.83
C ILE A 179 12.93 0.33 -20.31
N LYS A 180 13.82 1.33 -20.27
CA LYS A 180 15.11 1.19 -19.61
C LYS A 180 14.98 1.59 -18.15
N VAL A 181 15.30 0.66 -17.26
CA VAL A 181 15.21 0.87 -15.82
C VAL A 181 16.49 0.50 -15.09
N GLU A 182 16.73 1.15 -13.96
CA GLU A 182 17.75 0.80 -12.98
C GLU A 182 17.09 0.46 -11.64
N SER A 183 17.48 -0.66 -11.03
CA SER A 183 16.98 -1.04 -9.72
C SER A 183 17.51 -0.08 -8.64
N ALA A 184 16.60 0.43 -7.81
CA ALA A 184 16.95 1.21 -6.64
C ALA A 184 16.94 0.34 -5.37
N ARG A 185 17.53 0.84 -4.29
CA ARG A 185 17.57 0.13 -2.99
C ARG A 185 16.26 0.23 -2.23
N GLN A 186 15.44 1.21 -2.59
CA GLN A 186 14.13 1.45 -2.03
C GLN A 186 13.18 0.31 -2.39
N ILE A 187 12.15 0.16 -1.58
CA ILE A 187 11.02 -0.74 -1.83
C ILE A 187 9.73 0.04 -1.56
N LYS A 188 8.65 -0.36 -2.21
CA LYS A 188 7.31 0.12 -1.87
C LYS A 188 6.53 -0.99 -1.19
N THR A 189 5.84 -0.66 -0.10
CA THR A 189 5.15 -1.65 0.72
C THR A 189 3.64 -1.42 0.64
N LEU A 190 2.95 -2.50 0.34
CA LEU A 190 1.51 -2.68 0.52
C LEU A 190 1.30 -3.36 1.88
N VAL A 191 0.31 -2.90 2.63
CA VAL A 191 -0.02 -3.36 3.98
C VAL A 191 -1.44 -3.89 4.02
#